data_AF-Q4UEN2-F1
#
_entry.id   AF-Q4UEN2-F1
#
_cell.length_a   1.000
_cell.length_b   1.000
_cell.length_c   1.000
_cell.angle_alpha   90.00
_cell.angle_beta   90.00
_cell.angle_gamma   90.00
#
_symmetry.space_group_name_H-M   'P 1'
#
loop_
_entity.id
_entity.type
_entity.pdbx_description
1 polymer ?
#
loop_
_entity_poly.entity_id
_entity_poly.type
_entity_poly.pdbx_seq_one_letter_code
_entity_poly.pdbx_strand_id
1 'polypeptide(L)'
;MLNDDRKCSKDLNEYYKCLSGSGRDPSKCQTQEIALRKCSTTDKENDYCLNELLELYRCTKKPDANGCANEFLLFRECNRPGGPEILVKDEMYKVNLKHLDKYNLSSNVICPVNPPKRSMKNISKLLEQMKQVCGFKNFQEKFTPQVKS
;
A
#
# COMPACT_ATOMS: atom_id res chain seq x y z
N MET A 1 -2.31 22.49 13.15
CA MET A 1 -2.26 22.01 11.76
C MET A 1 -1.07 22.70 11.12
N LEU A 2 -0.10 21.93 10.63
CA LEU A 2 1.11 22.48 9.99
C LEU A 2 0.69 23.42 8.86
N ASN A 3 1.33 24.60 8.77
CA ASN A 3 1.14 25.52 7.66
C ASN A 3 1.57 24.80 6.39
N ASP A 4 0.59 24.39 5.62
CA ASP A 4 0.78 23.80 4.31
C ASP A 4 0.77 24.96 3.30
N ASP A 5 1.95 25.30 2.79
CA ASP A 5 2.16 26.47 1.91
C ASP A 5 1.76 26.20 0.44
N ARG A 6 1.17 25.03 0.15
CA ARG A 6 0.68 24.69 -1.19
C ARG A 6 -0.46 25.62 -1.61
N LYS A 7 -0.54 25.93 -2.91
CA LYS A 7 -1.46 26.94 -3.47
C LYS A 7 -2.93 26.68 -3.10
N CYS A 8 -3.34 25.42 -3.07
CA CYS A 8 -4.71 25.00 -2.78
C CYS A 8 -4.90 24.48 -1.35
N SER A 9 -3.96 24.75 -0.44
CA SER A 9 -4.07 24.29 0.95
C SER A 9 -5.32 24.82 1.65
N LYS A 10 -5.75 26.05 1.30
CA LYS A 10 -6.99 26.61 1.84
C LYS A 10 -8.21 25.76 1.45
N ASP A 11 -8.38 25.47 0.16
CA ASP A 11 -9.47 24.62 -0.35
C ASP A 11 -9.40 23.20 0.23
N LEU A 12 -8.19 22.65 0.38
CA LEU A 12 -7.96 21.34 0.99
C LEU A 12 -8.44 21.32 2.46
N ASN A 13 -8.07 22.34 3.23
CA ASN A 13 -8.48 22.47 4.62
C ASN A 13 -10.00 22.66 4.77
N GLU A 14 -10.63 23.42 3.88
CA GLU A 14 -12.09 23.56 3.84
C GLU A 14 -12.78 22.23 3.52
N TYR A 15 -12.22 21.46 2.59
CA TYR A 15 -12.70 20.11 2.28
C TYR A 15 -12.58 19.17 3.48
N TYR A 16 -11.43 19.13 4.17
CA TYR A 16 -11.27 18.31 5.37
C TYR A 16 -12.16 18.75 6.53
N LYS A 17 -12.39 20.05 6.72
CA LYS A 17 -13.35 20.55 7.71
C LYS A 17 -14.75 20.06 7.41
N CYS A 18 -15.18 20.11 6.14
CA CYS A 18 -16.46 19.57 5.73
C CYS A 18 -16.55 18.06 6.00
N LEU A 19 -15.54 17.29 5.60
CA LEU A 19 -15.50 15.84 5.84
C LEU A 19 -15.56 15.49 7.32
N SER A 20 -14.86 16.24 8.17
CA SER A 20 -14.92 16.06 9.62
C SER A 20 -16.32 16.34 10.17
N GLY A 21 -17.01 17.36 9.66
CA GLY A 21 -18.37 17.70 10.07
C GLY A 21 -19.44 16.75 9.49
N SER A 22 -19.18 16.12 8.35
CA SER A 22 -20.13 15.25 7.65
C SER A 22 -20.10 13.78 8.11
N GLY A 23 -19.22 13.45 9.05
CA GLY A 23 -18.96 12.05 9.45
C GLY A 23 -18.17 11.28 8.40
N ARG A 24 -17.30 11.96 7.65
CA ARG A 24 -16.50 11.42 6.54
C ARG A 24 -17.35 10.94 5.36
N ASP A 25 -18.45 11.65 5.08
CA ASP A 25 -19.29 11.42 3.90
C ASP A 25 -18.93 12.45 2.81
N PRO A 26 -18.25 12.03 1.72
CA PRO A 26 -17.88 12.95 0.63
C PRO A 26 -19.08 13.52 -0.12
N SER A 27 -20.22 12.81 -0.14
CA SER A 27 -21.41 13.26 -0.87
C SER A 27 -21.99 14.56 -0.32
N LYS A 28 -21.70 14.87 0.95
CA LYS A 28 -22.12 16.11 1.63
C LYS A 28 -21.13 17.27 1.43
N CYS A 29 -19.99 17.03 0.78
CA CYS A 29 -18.89 17.98 0.62
C CYS A 29 -18.56 18.28 -0.84
N GLN A 30 -19.53 18.07 -1.75
CA GLN A 30 -19.34 18.23 -3.20
C GLN A 30 -18.89 19.65 -3.59
N THR A 31 -19.41 20.69 -2.92
CA THR A 31 -19.03 22.08 -3.21
C THR A 31 -17.55 22.31 -2.95
N GLN A 32 -17.04 21.86 -1.79
CA GLN A 32 -15.63 21.97 -1.42
C GLN A 32 -14.75 21.06 -2.28
N GLU A 33 -15.25 19.87 -2.66
CA GLU A 33 -14.55 18.98 -3.59
C GLU A 33 -14.33 19.66 -4.95
N ILE A 34 -15.38 20.27 -5.52
CA ILE A 34 -15.30 20.97 -6.82
C ILE A 34 -14.31 22.14 -6.74
N ALA A 35 -14.33 22.90 -5.64
CA ALA A 35 -13.39 24.01 -5.42
C ALA A 35 -11.94 23.50 -5.38
N LEU A 36 -11.68 22.45 -4.60
CA LEU A 36 -10.36 21.81 -4.51
C LEU A 36 -9.90 21.25 -5.86
N ARG A 37 -10.77 20.58 -6.62
CA ARG A 37 -10.46 20.09 -7.99
C ARG A 37 -10.11 21.24 -8.93
N LYS A 38 -10.89 22.32 -8.87
CA LYS A 38 -10.64 23.49 -9.72
C LYS A 38 -9.28 24.10 -9.37
N CYS A 39 -8.95 24.25 -8.10
CA CYS A 39 -7.66 24.76 -7.70
C CYS A 39 -6.52 23.80 -8.11
N SER A 40 -6.66 22.49 -7.87
CA SER A 40 -5.60 21.51 -8.16
C SER A 40 -5.24 21.46 -9.66
N THR A 41 -6.18 21.73 -10.56
CA THR A 41 -5.86 21.84 -12.01
C THR A 41 -4.90 22.99 -12.34
N THR A 42 -4.84 24.02 -11.50
CA THR A 42 -3.91 25.15 -11.65
C THR A 42 -2.54 24.88 -11.02
N ASP A 43 -2.45 23.90 -10.12
CA ASP A 43 -1.24 23.57 -9.36
C ASP A 43 -0.71 22.19 -9.72
N LYS A 44 -0.14 22.09 -10.93
CA LYS A 44 0.37 20.83 -11.50
C LYS A 44 1.57 20.24 -10.76
N GLU A 45 2.20 21.01 -9.88
CA GLU A 45 3.39 20.61 -9.13
C GLU A 45 3.02 19.82 -7.86
N ASN A 46 1.79 19.96 -7.38
CA ASN A 46 1.34 19.36 -6.13
C ASN A 46 0.18 18.41 -6.37
N ASP A 47 0.29 17.21 -5.80
CA ASP A 47 -0.85 16.32 -5.65
C ASP A 47 -1.53 16.58 -4.29
N TYR A 48 -2.86 16.60 -4.31
CA TYR A 48 -3.72 16.79 -3.14
C TYR A 48 -4.41 15.49 -2.73
N CYS A 49 -4.09 14.37 -3.41
CA CYS A 49 -4.54 13.01 -3.08
C CYS A 49 -6.05 12.85 -3.02
N LEU A 50 -6.77 13.68 -3.77
CA LEU A 50 -8.22 13.74 -3.70
C LEU A 50 -8.86 12.46 -4.26
N ASN A 51 -8.31 11.91 -5.34
CA ASN A 51 -8.85 10.70 -5.94
C ASN A 51 -8.61 9.49 -5.02
N GLU A 52 -7.40 9.36 -4.47
CA GLU A 52 -7.03 8.30 -3.53
C GLU A 52 -7.88 8.37 -2.26
N LEU A 53 -8.16 9.57 -1.75
CA LEU A 53 -9.03 9.79 -0.61
C LEU A 53 -10.49 9.38 -0.90
N LEU A 54 -11.01 9.73 -2.08
CA LEU A 54 -12.37 9.38 -2.47
C LEU A 54 -12.53 7.87 -2.71
N GLU A 55 -11.56 7.23 -3.34
CA GLU A 55 -11.55 5.77 -3.50
C GLU A 55 -11.45 5.08 -2.12
N LEU A 56 -10.62 5.61 -1.20
CA LEU A 56 -10.56 5.12 0.17
C LEU A 56 -11.91 5.25 0.89
N TYR A 57 -12.61 6.39 0.78
CA TYR A 57 -13.93 6.53 1.38
C TYR A 57 -14.98 5.64 0.72
N ARG A 58 -14.93 5.48 -0.60
CA ARG A 58 -15.82 4.57 -1.33
C ARG A 58 -15.62 3.14 -0.88
N CYS A 59 -14.37 2.70 -0.76
CA CYS A 59 -14.04 1.36 -0.31
C CYS A 59 -14.41 1.17 1.18
N THR A 60 -14.07 2.09 2.07
CA THR A 60 -14.41 1.94 3.50
C THR A 60 -15.92 1.90 3.77
N LYS A 61 -16.74 2.50 2.89
CA LYS A 61 -18.20 2.37 2.94
C LYS A 61 -18.70 0.98 2.48
N LYS A 62 -18.03 0.38 1.50
CA LYS A 62 -18.32 -0.97 1.00
C LYS A 62 -17.00 -1.71 0.72
N PRO A 63 -16.39 -2.33 1.75
CA PRO A 63 -15.07 -2.93 1.61
C PRO A 63 -15.05 -4.06 0.60
N ASP A 64 -13.92 -4.18 -0.10
CA ASP A 64 -13.66 -5.30 -0.99
C ASP A 64 -13.05 -6.49 -0.22
N ALA A 65 -12.65 -7.53 -0.95
CA ALA A 65 -12.06 -8.73 -0.34
C ALA A 65 -10.70 -8.49 0.33
N ASN A 66 -10.02 -7.37 0.04
CA ASN A 66 -8.75 -7.01 0.67
C ASN A 66 -8.94 -6.02 1.84
N GLY A 67 -10.17 -5.60 2.13
CA GLY A 67 -10.47 -4.67 3.21
C GLY A 67 -9.96 -3.24 2.96
N CYS A 68 -9.85 -2.83 1.69
CA CYS A 68 -9.35 -1.52 1.27
C CYS A 68 -7.85 -1.29 1.47
N ALA A 69 -7.07 -2.36 1.63
CA ALA A 69 -5.63 -2.26 1.90
C ALA A 69 -4.88 -1.49 0.80
N ASN A 70 -5.32 -1.64 -0.46
CA ASN A 70 -4.72 -0.94 -1.60
C ASN A 70 -5.00 0.57 -1.54
N GLU A 71 -6.25 0.96 -1.28
CA GLU A 71 -6.66 2.37 -1.17
C GLU A 71 -5.96 3.05 0.00
N PHE A 72 -5.79 2.35 1.14
CA PHE A 72 -5.01 2.84 2.27
C PHE A 72 -3.56 3.11 1.89
N LEU A 73 -2.92 2.17 1.19
CA LEU A 73 -1.54 2.34 0.74
C LEU A 73 -1.41 3.50 -0.25
N LEU A 74 -2.29 3.57 -1.26
CA LEU A 74 -2.26 4.61 -2.28
C LEU A 74 -2.44 6.00 -1.66
N PHE A 75 -3.42 6.17 -0.77
CA PHE A 75 -3.60 7.44 -0.07
C PHE A 75 -2.40 7.80 0.82
N ARG A 76 -1.86 6.83 1.57
CA ARG A 76 -0.70 7.03 2.44
C ARG A 76 0.56 7.42 1.65
N GLU A 77 0.79 6.79 0.50
CA GLU A 77 1.94 7.07 -0.35
C GLU A 77 1.78 8.38 -1.13
N CYS A 78 0.56 8.72 -1.58
CA CYS A 78 0.29 10.03 -2.17
C CYS A 78 0.52 11.17 -1.16
N ASN A 79 0.05 11.02 0.08
CA ASN A 79 0.14 12.07 1.11
C ASN A 79 1.56 12.27 1.67
N ARG A 80 2.58 11.60 1.12
CA ARG A 80 3.98 11.85 1.48
C ARG A 80 4.46 13.16 0.84
N PRO A 81 5.10 14.07 1.60
CA PRO A 81 5.66 15.31 1.04
C PRO A 81 6.69 15.10 -0.08
N GLY A 82 7.46 14.00 -0.02
CA GLY A 82 8.45 13.64 -1.05
C GLY A 82 7.88 12.86 -2.24
N GLY A 83 6.56 12.69 -2.29
CA GLY A 83 5.88 11.80 -3.21
C GLY A 83 5.92 10.32 -2.78
N PRO A 84 5.32 9.43 -3.58
CA PRO A 84 5.19 8.02 -3.25
C PRO A 84 6.53 7.29 -3.31
N GLU A 85 6.86 6.60 -2.22
CA GLU A 85 8.06 5.76 -2.12
C GLU A 85 7.74 4.32 -2.53
N ILE A 86 6.53 3.84 -2.20
CA ILE A 86 6.03 2.53 -2.60
C ILE A 86 4.99 2.72 -3.70
N LEU A 87 5.16 1.97 -4.79
CA LEU A 87 4.33 2.00 -5.99
C LEU A 87 3.72 0.63 -6.22
N VAL A 88 2.47 0.60 -6.68
CA VAL A 88 1.83 -0.60 -7.20
C VAL A 88 1.94 -0.58 -8.71
N LYS A 89 2.77 -1.46 -9.29
CA LYS A 89 2.96 -1.53 -10.74
C LYS A 89 3.19 -2.97 -11.19
N ASP A 90 2.53 -3.36 -12.28
CA ASP A 90 2.62 -4.70 -12.87
C ASP A 90 2.26 -5.80 -11.85
N GLU A 91 1.23 -5.57 -11.03
CA GLU A 91 0.82 -6.46 -9.91
C GLU A 91 1.90 -6.71 -8.84
N MET A 92 2.91 -5.84 -8.76
CA MET A 92 3.98 -5.89 -7.76
C MET A 92 4.03 -4.60 -6.94
N TYR A 93 4.33 -4.73 -5.65
CA TYR A 93 4.83 -3.61 -4.86
C TYR A 93 6.29 -3.35 -5.24
N LYS A 94 6.57 -2.11 -5.64
CA LYS A 94 7.90 -1.65 -6.04
C LYS A 94 8.28 -0.41 -5.25
N VAL A 95 9.56 -0.28 -4.92
CA VAL A 95 10.11 0.97 -4.39
C VAL A 95 10.46 1.89 -5.55
N ASN A 96 10.11 3.17 -5.43
CA ASN A 96 10.53 4.21 -6.36
C ASN A 96 12.07 4.30 -6.38
N LEU A 97 12.67 4.31 -7.57
CA LEU A 97 14.12 4.27 -7.74
C LEU A 97 14.84 5.40 -7.00
N LYS A 98 14.18 6.56 -6.83
CA LYS A 98 14.70 7.73 -6.11
C LYS A 98 14.83 7.54 -4.60
N HIS A 99 14.27 6.47 -4.06
CA HIS A 99 14.20 6.20 -2.61
C HIS A 99 14.78 4.84 -2.23
N LEU A 100 15.44 4.14 -3.16
CA LEU A 100 15.99 2.80 -2.92
C LEU A 100 17.03 2.78 -1.79
N ASP A 101 17.80 3.86 -1.65
CA ASP A 101 18.80 4.05 -0.61
C ASP A 101 18.21 3.99 0.81
N LYS A 102 16.90 4.25 0.96
CA LYS A 102 16.20 4.18 2.24
C LYS A 102 15.80 2.76 2.64
N TYR A 103 15.91 1.79 1.73
CA TYR A 103 15.43 0.42 1.94
C TYR A 103 16.55 -0.61 1.73
N ASN A 104 16.62 -1.60 2.61
CA ASN A 104 17.56 -2.72 2.46
C ASN A 104 17.01 -3.75 1.46
N LEU A 105 17.12 -3.44 0.16
CA LEU A 105 16.60 -4.27 -0.92
C LEU A 105 17.69 -4.58 -1.95
N SER A 106 17.66 -5.79 -2.51
CA SER A 106 18.52 -6.19 -3.62
C SER A 106 17.98 -5.76 -4.99
N SER A 107 16.73 -5.32 -5.06
CA SER A 107 16.08 -4.80 -6.27
C SER A 107 14.96 -3.83 -5.89
N ASN A 108 14.42 -3.08 -6.86
CA ASN A 108 13.28 -2.20 -6.61
C ASN A 108 11.94 -2.93 -6.49
N VAL A 109 11.90 -4.26 -6.60
CA VAL A 109 10.70 -5.06 -6.46
C VAL A 109 10.67 -5.65 -5.06
N ILE A 110 9.59 -5.38 -4.32
CA ILE A 110 9.37 -5.88 -2.96
C ILE A 110 8.74 -7.28 -3.04
N CYS A 111 7.51 -7.36 -3.55
CA CYS A 111 6.75 -8.61 -3.66
C CYS A 111 5.51 -8.44 -4.57
N PRO A 112 4.85 -9.54 -4.96
CA PRO A 112 3.53 -9.47 -5.58
C PRO A 112 2.49 -8.85 -4.66
N VAL A 113 1.51 -8.14 -5.24
CA VAL A 113 0.37 -7.54 -4.52
C VAL A 113 -0.56 -8.61 -3.96
N ASN A 114 -0.70 -9.72 -4.69
CA ASN A 114 -1.58 -10.81 -4.30
C ASN A 114 -0.79 -11.95 -3.64
N PRO A 115 -1.34 -12.56 -2.58
CA PRO A 115 -0.71 -13.70 -1.95
C PRO A 115 -0.64 -14.92 -2.90
N PRO A 116 0.36 -15.80 -2.74
CA PRO A 116 0.43 -17.01 -3.54
C PRO A 116 -0.76 -17.93 -3.25
N LYS A 117 -1.32 -18.53 -4.30
CA LYS A 117 -2.36 -19.56 -4.15
C LYS A 117 -1.76 -20.83 -3.53
N ARG A 118 -2.52 -21.48 -2.64
CA ARG A 118 -2.13 -22.77 -2.07
C ARG A 118 -1.91 -23.79 -3.18
N SER A 119 -0.72 -24.37 -3.20
CA SER A 119 -0.32 -25.37 -4.20
C SER A 119 0.64 -26.36 -3.57
N MET A 120 0.28 -27.65 -3.58
CA MET A 120 1.14 -28.71 -3.06
C MET A 120 2.49 -28.76 -3.78
N LYS A 121 2.50 -28.49 -5.09
CA LYS A 121 3.73 -28.39 -5.87
C LYS A 121 4.65 -27.29 -5.34
N ASN A 122 4.11 -26.11 -5.03
CA ASN A 122 4.90 -25.01 -4.49
C ASN A 122 5.40 -25.31 -3.07
N ILE A 123 4.55 -25.92 -2.24
CA ILE A 123 4.90 -26.33 -0.87
C ILE A 123 6.04 -27.36 -0.89
N SER A 124 5.90 -28.44 -1.65
CA SER A 124 6.94 -29.48 -1.75
C SER A 124 8.26 -28.90 -2.30
N LYS A 125 8.20 -28.04 -3.32
CA LYS A 125 9.39 -27.38 -3.86
C LYS A 125 10.09 -26.52 -2.80
N LEU A 126 9.34 -25.75 -2.02
CA LEU A 126 9.90 -24.92 -0.94
C LEU A 126 10.52 -25.79 0.16
N LEU A 127 9.87 -26.90 0.55
CA LEU A 127 10.39 -27.82 1.55
C LEU A 127 11.73 -28.44 1.13
N GLU A 128 11.87 -28.85 -0.13
CA GLU A 128 13.14 -29.36 -0.65
C GLU A 128 14.24 -28.29 -0.64
N GLN A 129 13.93 -27.05 -1.01
CA GLN A 129 14.87 -25.94 -0.91
C GLN A 129 15.31 -25.68 0.54
N MET A 130 14.36 -25.71 1.48
CA MET A 130 14.67 -25.54 2.91
C MET A 130 15.55 -26.66 3.44
N LYS A 131 15.32 -27.92 3.05
CA LYS A 131 16.19 -29.05 3.45
C LYS A 131 17.64 -28.85 2.99
N GLN A 132 17.83 -28.36 1.78
CA GLN A 132 19.16 -28.08 1.22
C GLN A 132 19.86 -26.94 1.97
N VAL A 133 19.16 -25.82 2.21
CA VAL A 133 19.74 -24.64 2.88
C VAL A 133 20.04 -24.91 4.35
N CYS A 134 19.17 -25.64 5.05
CA CYS A 134 19.38 -25.99 6.46
C CYS A 134 20.44 -27.08 6.66
N GLY A 135 20.99 -27.66 5.60
CA GLY A 135 22.06 -28.66 5.68
C GLY A 135 21.66 -29.96 6.36
N PHE A 136 20.36 -30.32 6.38
CA PHE A 136 19.91 -31.57 6.95
C PHE A 136 20.37 -32.75 6.09
N LYS A 137 21.55 -33.30 6.40
CA LYS A 137 22.10 -34.48 5.70
C LYS A 137 21.28 -35.77 5.94
N ASN A 138 20.54 -35.83 7.06
CA ASN A 138 19.82 -37.01 7.53
C ASN A 138 18.33 -36.74 7.79
N PHE A 139 17.70 -35.83 7.04
CA PHE A 139 16.27 -35.55 7.23
C PHE A 139 15.44 -36.81 6.91
N GLN A 140 14.85 -37.41 7.94
CA GLN A 140 13.76 -38.37 7.80
C GLN A 140 12.50 -37.73 8.38
N GLU A 141 11.44 -37.62 7.57
CA GLU A 141 10.14 -37.07 7.99
C GLU A 141 9.54 -37.83 9.19
N LYS A 142 10.02 -39.05 9.44
CA LYS A 142 9.69 -39.90 10.60
C LYS A 142 10.94 -40.42 11.30
N PHE A 143 11.89 -39.52 11.61
CA PHE A 143 13.05 -39.92 12.40
C PHE A 143 12.58 -40.51 13.74
N THR A 144 12.83 -41.80 13.95
CA THR A 144 12.57 -42.49 15.20
C THR A 144 13.93 -42.86 15.78
N PRO A 145 14.31 -42.36 16.97
CA PRO A 145 15.61 -42.70 17.56
C PRO A 145 15.70 -44.21 17.75
N GLN A 146 16.69 -44.84 17.12
CA GLN A 146 17.00 -46.25 17.35
C GLN A 146 17.70 -46.33 18.72
N VAL A 147 16.97 -46.77 19.75
CA VAL A 147 17.57 -47.07 21.06
C VAL A 147 18.30 -48.40 20.91
N LYS A 148 19.61 -48.44 21.19
CA LYS A 148 20.34 -49.71 21.25
C LYS A 148 19.76 -50.55 22.39
N SER A 149 19.19 -51.69 22.05
CA SER A 149 18.81 -52.79 22.95
C SER A 149 20.04 -53.43 23.58
#